data_AF-A0A536VC97-F1
#
_entry.id   AF-A0A536VC97-F1
#
_cell.length_a   1.000
_cell.length_b   1.000
_cell.length_c   1.000
_cell.angle_alpha   90.00
_cell.angle_beta   90.00
_cell.angle_gamma   90.00
#
_symmetry.space_group_name_H-M   'P 1'
#
loop_
_entity.id
_entity.type
_entity.pdbx_description
1 polymer ?
#
loop_
_entity_poly.entity_id
_entity_poly.type
_entity_poly.pdbx_seq_one_letter_code
_entity_poly.pdbx_strand_id
1 'polypeptide(L)'
;FKKYIDLYEHIADKCYVARTERFERWYENALDLPGRYYLQAIEELFKANRFAKGEFIGLGRKLSLKDIKVPLYLLASEADDITPKEQVFEAEHLVGTPHSAIVKKLAPGGHTGLFMGSKTLTETWPEIGYWMKSHE
;
A
#
# COMPACT_ATOMS: atom_id res chain seq x y z
N PHE A 1 -14.60 13.62 10.59
CA PHE A 1 -15.90 14.28 10.38
C PHE A 1 -16.30 14.42 8.92
N LYS A 2 -15.37 14.81 8.01
CA LYS A 2 -15.64 14.99 6.57
C LYS A 2 -16.44 13.84 5.92
N LYS A 3 -16.03 12.58 6.11
CA LYS A 3 -16.75 11.38 5.63
C LYS A 3 -18.26 11.40 5.91
N TYR A 4 -18.67 11.77 7.12
CA TYR A 4 -20.09 11.78 7.50
C TYR A 4 -20.83 12.99 6.93
N ILE A 5 -20.13 14.11 6.73
CA ILE A 5 -20.68 15.29 6.05
C ILE A 5 -20.93 14.94 4.57
N ASP A 6 -19.93 14.38 3.89
CA ASP A 6 -20.05 13.97 2.48
C ASP A 6 -21.20 12.95 2.29
N LEU A 7 -21.35 11.98 3.21
CA LEU A 7 -22.47 11.05 3.18
C LEU A 7 -23.83 11.75 3.35
N TYR A 8 -23.93 12.71 4.26
CA TYR A 8 -25.15 13.47 4.48
C TYR A 8 -25.50 14.33 3.26
N GLU A 9 -24.53 14.99 2.65
CA GLU A 9 -24.69 15.79 1.43
C GLU A 9 -25.21 14.94 0.25
N HIS A 10 -24.84 13.65 0.21
CA HIS A 10 -25.25 12.71 -0.83
C HIS A 10 -26.35 11.72 -0.41
N ILE A 11 -27.06 11.97 0.70
CA ILE A 11 -28.01 10.98 1.28
C ILE A 11 -29.16 10.60 0.33
N ALA A 12 -29.55 11.50 -0.58
CA ALA A 12 -30.58 11.24 -1.57
C ALA A 12 -30.07 10.45 -2.80
N ASP A 13 -28.75 10.37 -3.02
CA ASP A 13 -28.14 9.57 -4.08
C ASP A 13 -28.02 8.11 -3.62
N LYS A 14 -29.00 7.29 -4.04
CA LYS A 14 -29.05 5.85 -3.71
C LYS A 14 -27.78 5.11 -4.15
N CYS A 15 -27.14 5.51 -5.24
CA CYS A 15 -25.91 4.88 -5.71
C CYS A 15 -24.72 5.25 -4.82
N TYR A 16 -24.64 6.50 -4.37
CA TYR A 16 -23.62 6.94 -3.41
C TYR A 16 -23.77 6.20 -2.08
N VAL A 17 -25.00 6.15 -1.54
CA VAL A 17 -25.28 5.46 -0.26
C VAL A 17 -24.93 3.98 -0.36
N ALA A 18 -25.40 3.27 -1.39
CA ALA A 18 -25.12 1.84 -1.56
C ALA A 18 -23.61 1.54 -1.71
N ARG A 19 -22.86 2.41 -2.39
CA ARG A 19 -21.39 2.28 -2.49
C ARG A 19 -20.73 2.50 -1.13
N THR A 20 -21.18 3.50 -0.37
CA THR A 20 -20.67 3.78 0.97
C THR A 20 -20.93 2.61 1.91
N GLU A 21 -22.16 2.09 1.97
CA GLU A 21 -22.50 0.91 2.79
C GLU A 21 -21.66 -0.32 2.43
N ARG A 22 -21.42 -0.55 1.13
CA ARG A 22 -20.56 -1.65 0.67
C ARG A 22 -19.12 -1.48 1.16
N PHE A 23 -18.59 -0.26 1.08
CA PHE A 23 -17.26 0.05 1.57
C PHE A 23 -17.16 -0.13 3.08
N GLU A 24 -18.10 0.42 3.86
CA GLU A 24 -18.13 0.27 5.32
C GLU A 24 -18.22 -1.19 5.74
N ARG A 25 -19.08 -1.98 5.08
CA ARG A 25 -19.22 -3.41 5.37
C ARG A 25 -17.92 -4.17 5.13
N TRP A 26 -17.17 -3.82 4.10
CA TRP A 26 -15.85 -4.40 3.86
C TRP A 26 -14.84 -3.93 4.90
N TYR A 27 -14.80 -2.63 5.19
CA TYR A 27 -13.81 -2.02 6.08
C TYR A 27 -13.95 -2.51 7.53
N GLU A 28 -15.18 -2.63 8.02
CA GLU A 28 -15.48 -3.08 9.39
C GLU A 28 -15.44 -4.62 9.53
N ASN A 29 -15.24 -5.36 8.43
CA ASN A 29 -15.12 -6.81 8.48
C ASN A 29 -13.67 -7.23 8.75
N ALA A 30 -13.30 -7.25 10.02
CA ALA A 30 -12.00 -7.73 10.45
C ALA A 30 -11.86 -9.25 10.24
N LEU A 31 -10.63 -9.68 9.96
CA LEU A 31 -10.24 -11.09 9.90
C LEU A 31 -9.45 -11.46 11.16
N ASP A 32 -9.75 -12.64 11.72
CA ASP A 32 -8.99 -13.17 12.84
C ASP A 32 -7.60 -13.63 12.39
N LEU A 33 -6.57 -13.11 13.07
CA LEU A 33 -5.18 -13.51 12.86
C LEU A 33 -4.68 -14.29 14.08
N PRO A 34 -3.85 -15.33 13.91
CA PRO A 34 -3.20 -16.00 15.04
C PRO A 34 -2.41 -14.99 15.88
N GLY A 35 -2.69 -14.93 17.20
CA GLY A 35 -2.13 -13.89 18.07
C GLY A 35 -0.60 -13.83 18.05
N ARG A 36 0.09 -14.98 17.96
CA ARG A 36 1.56 -15.02 17.83
C ARG A 36 2.06 -14.39 16.54
N TYR A 37 1.36 -14.62 15.43
CA TYR A 37 1.71 -14.01 14.15
C TYR A 37 1.55 -12.47 14.21
N TYR A 38 0.43 -12.00 14.76
CA TYR A 38 0.18 -10.56 14.92
C TYR A 38 1.27 -9.89 15.78
N LEU A 39 1.54 -10.44 16.98
CA LEU A 39 2.53 -9.86 17.88
C LEU A 39 3.93 -9.87 17.27
N GLN A 40 4.32 -10.96 16.60
CA GLN A 40 5.59 -11.05 15.91
C GLN A 40 5.73 -9.98 14.82
N ALA A 41 4.71 -9.78 13.99
CA ALA A 41 4.74 -8.74 12.96
C ALA A 41 4.89 -7.34 13.57
N ILE A 42 4.12 -7.02 14.61
CA ILE A 42 4.19 -5.73 15.31
C ILE A 42 5.57 -5.51 15.93
N GLU A 43 6.13 -6.50 16.62
CA GLU A 43 7.42 -6.37 17.30
C GLU A 43 8.57 -6.29 16.32
N GLU A 44 8.65 -7.22 15.37
CA GLU A 44 9.81 -7.38 14.49
C GLU A 44 9.81 -6.37 13.34
N LEU A 45 8.65 -6.08 12.74
CA LEU A 45 8.55 -5.22 11.56
C LEU A 45 8.20 -3.77 11.92
N PHE A 46 7.18 -3.54 12.75
CA PHE A 46 6.73 -2.18 13.05
C PHE A 46 7.58 -1.48 14.11
N LYS A 47 7.86 -2.15 15.24
CA LYS A 47 8.62 -1.54 16.36
C LYS A 47 10.12 -1.62 16.14
N ALA A 48 10.65 -2.81 15.86
CA ALA A 48 12.09 -3.02 15.75
C ALA A 48 12.64 -2.72 14.36
N ASN A 49 11.78 -2.66 13.32
CA ASN A 49 12.14 -2.42 11.93
C ASN A 49 13.25 -3.35 11.41
N ARG A 50 13.22 -4.62 11.81
CA ARG A 50 14.32 -5.56 11.58
C ARG A 50 14.53 -5.87 10.11
N PHE A 51 13.49 -5.81 9.28
CA PHE A 51 13.66 -6.12 7.86
C PHE A 51 14.42 -5.01 7.12
N ALA A 52 14.09 -3.74 7.37
CA ALA A 52 14.84 -2.61 6.82
C ALA A 52 16.29 -2.56 7.33
N LYS A 53 16.52 -2.96 8.59
CA LYS A 53 17.87 -3.09 9.19
C LYS A 53 18.65 -4.31 8.68
N GLY A 54 18.03 -5.20 7.91
CA GLY A 54 18.65 -6.43 7.44
C GLY A 54 18.94 -7.42 8.58
N GLU A 55 18.07 -7.51 9.58
CA GLU A 55 18.16 -8.42 10.73
C GLU A 55 17.02 -9.43 10.81
N PHE A 56 16.02 -9.30 9.93
CA PHE A 56 14.82 -10.13 9.94
C PHE A 56 15.11 -11.58 9.53
N ILE A 57 14.58 -12.53 10.32
CA ILE A 57 14.63 -13.96 10.02
C ILE A 57 13.23 -14.43 9.58
N GLY A 58 13.10 -14.83 8.32
CA GLY A 58 11.88 -15.40 7.77
C GLY A 58 12.15 -16.80 7.24
N LEU A 59 11.28 -17.77 7.55
CA LEU A 59 11.43 -19.16 7.11
C LEU A 59 12.79 -19.78 7.47
N GLY A 60 13.33 -19.43 8.64
CA GLY A 60 14.62 -19.94 9.14
C GLY A 60 15.86 -19.33 8.48
N ARG A 61 15.71 -18.35 7.57
CA ARG A 61 16.82 -17.65 6.91
C ARG A 61 16.80 -16.16 7.17
N LYS A 62 17.99 -15.57 7.23
CA LYS A 62 18.14 -14.11 7.25
C LYS A 62 17.75 -13.55 5.89
N LEU A 63 16.71 -12.72 5.86
CA LEU A 63 16.22 -12.08 4.63
C LEU A 63 16.81 -10.68 4.52
N SER A 64 17.22 -10.30 3.31
CA SER A 64 17.73 -8.96 3.02
C SER A 64 16.95 -8.32 1.87
N LEU A 65 16.53 -7.06 2.03
CA LEU A 65 15.98 -6.27 0.93
C LEU A 65 17.01 -6.12 -0.21
N LYS A 66 18.32 -6.22 0.09
CA LYS A 66 19.40 -6.20 -0.91
C LYS A 66 19.38 -7.40 -1.86
N ASP A 67 18.64 -8.46 -1.53
CA ASP A 67 18.46 -9.61 -2.42
C ASP A 67 17.43 -9.33 -3.52
N ILE A 68 16.62 -8.27 -3.40
CA ILE A 68 15.70 -7.81 -4.45
C ILE A 68 16.51 -7.03 -5.48
N LYS A 69 16.72 -7.61 -6.67
CA LYS A 69 17.54 -7.06 -7.77
C LYS A 69 16.79 -6.90 -9.09
N VAL A 70 15.47 -7.06 -9.06
CA VAL A 70 14.59 -6.93 -10.22
C VAL A 70 14.09 -5.49 -10.37
N PRO A 71 13.65 -5.05 -11.56
CA PRO A 71 13.00 -3.75 -11.73
C PRO A 71 11.87 -3.54 -10.72
N LEU A 72 11.76 -2.33 -10.17
CA LEU A 72 10.84 -2.02 -9.08
C LEU A 72 9.97 -0.81 -9.41
N TYR A 73 8.68 -0.91 -9.14
CA TYR A 73 7.74 0.21 -9.25
C TYR A 73 7.20 0.54 -7.86
N LEU A 74 7.53 1.72 -7.35
CA LEU A 74 7.10 2.22 -6.06
C LEU A 74 5.93 3.19 -6.26
N LEU A 75 4.72 2.74 -5.92
CA LEU A 75 3.50 3.55 -5.97
C LEU A 75 3.13 4.01 -4.56
N ALA A 76 3.01 5.33 -4.36
CA ALA A 76 2.53 5.93 -3.12
C ALA A 76 1.33 6.86 -3.38
N SER A 77 0.59 7.22 -2.32
CA SER A 77 -0.49 8.22 -2.38
C SER A 77 -0.15 9.50 -1.64
N GLU A 78 -0.66 10.64 -2.13
CA GLU A 78 -0.40 11.97 -1.56
C GLU A 78 -0.89 12.15 -0.13
N ALA A 79 -2.04 11.57 0.20
CA ALA A 79 -2.71 11.68 1.51
C ALA A 79 -2.84 10.31 2.19
N ASP A 80 -1.90 9.38 1.95
CA ASP A 80 -1.80 8.12 2.69
C ASP A 80 -1.22 8.38 4.08
N ASP A 81 -2.03 8.17 5.12
CA ASP A 81 -1.67 8.29 6.53
C ASP A 81 -1.35 6.94 7.20
N ILE A 82 -1.51 5.82 6.48
CA ILE A 82 -1.21 4.48 6.96
C ILE A 82 0.21 4.07 6.55
N THR A 83 0.55 4.30 5.28
CA THR A 83 1.89 4.07 4.71
C THR A 83 2.33 5.33 3.96
N PRO A 84 2.91 6.32 4.66
CA PRO A 84 3.30 7.58 4.06
C PRO A 84 4.24 7.39 2.86
N LYS A 85 4.16 8.29 1.89
CA LYS A 85 4.97 8.24 0.66
C LYS A 85 6.48 8.19 0.94
N GLU A 86 6.93 8.84 2.01
CA GLU A 86 8.32 8.79 2.47
C GLU A 86 8.71 7.35 2.79
N GLN A 87 7.89 6.59 3.52
CA GLN A 87 8.15 5.19 3.84
C GLN A 87 8.21 4.31 2.58
N VAL A 88 7.33 4.55 1.60
CA VAL A 88 7.32 3.79 0.34
C VAL A 88 8.57 4.10 -0.50
N PHE A 89 8.93 5.37 -0.64
CA PHE A 89 10.03 5.78 -1.51
C PHE A 89 11.41 5.49 -0.92
N GLU A 90 11.57 5.51 0.40
CA GLU A 90 12.82 5.10 1.07
C GLU A 90 13.22 3.65 0.78
N ALA A 91 12.29 2.81 0.31
CA ALA A 91 12.60 1.44 -0.14
C ALA A 91 13.69 1.41 -1.23
N GLU A 92 13.82 2.46 -2.05
CA GLU A 92 14.84 2.53 -3.10
C GLU A 92 16.27 2.43 -2.56
N HIS A 93 16.51 2.88 -1.34
CA HIS A 93 17.82 2.84 -0.69
C HIS A 93 18.09 1.50 0.01
N LEU A 94 17.04 0.71 0.26
CA LEU A 94 17.11 -0.55 0.98
C LEU A 94 17.27 -1.75 0.05
N VAL A 95 16.68 -1.68 -1.15
CA VAL A 95 16.75 -2.77 -2.14
C VAL A 95 18.12 -2.87 -2.82
N GLY A 96 18.34 -3.99 -3.52
CA GLY A 96 19.51 -4.24 -4.38
C GLY A 96 19.29 -3.84 -5.84
N THR A 97 18.07 -3.46 -6.22
CA THR A 97 17.71 -2.95 -7.54
C THR A 97 18.47 -1.65 -7.82
N PRO A 98 19.16 -1.52 -8.97
CA PRO A 98 19.78 -0.26 -9.36
C PRO A 98 18.74 0.87 -9.45
N HIS A 99 19.06 2.08 -8.99
CA HIS A 99 18.14 3.22 -9.06
C HIS A 99 17.60 3.49 -10.48
N SER A 100 18.39 3.21 -11.53
CA SER A 100 17.96 3.34 -12.92
C SER A 100 16.83 2.39 -13.32
N ALA A 101 16.60 1.33 -12.54
CA ALA A 101 15.54 0.35 -12.72
C ALA A 101 14.41 0.50 -11.69
N ILE A 102 14.38 1.63 -10.97
CA ILE A 102 13.33 1.96 -10.01
C ILE A 102 12.48 3.09 -10.59
N VAL A 103 11.17 2.86 -10.69
CA VAL A 103 10.18 3.87 -11.02
C VAL A 103 9.44 4.26 -9.76
N LYS A 104 9.25 5.57 -9.54
CA LYS A 104 8.46 6.11 -8.43
C LYS A 104 7.26 6.87 -9.00
N LYS A 105 6.08 6.62 -8.46
CA LYS A 105 4.85 7.32 -8.81
C LYS A 105 4.11 7.75 -7.55
N LEU A 106 3.67 8.99 -7.55
CA LEU A 106 2.78 9.54 -6.54
C LEU A 106 1.40 9.72 -7.17
N ALA A 107 0.37 9.12 -6.58
CA ALA A 107 -1.00 9.21 -7.03
C ALA A 107 -1.84 10.05 -6.05
N PRO A 108 -2.85 10.80 -6.54
CA PRO A 108 -3.75 11.53 -5.65
C PRO A 108 -4.61 10.56 -4.83
N GLY A 109 -5.01 10.99 -3.63
CA GLY A 109 -5.89 10.22 -2.75
C GLY A 109 -5.23 9.76 -1.46
N GLY A 110 -5.94 8.91 -0.72
CA GLY A 110 -5.44 8.25 0.49
C GLY A 110 -5.24 6.75 0.29
N HIS A 111 -4.89 6.05 1.36
CA HIS A 111 -4.45 4.65 1.34
C HIS A 111 -5.33 3.71 0.49
N THR A 112 -6.62 3.60 0.82
CA THR A 112 -7.57 2.72 0.12
C THR A 112 -7.89 3.21 -1.29
N GLY A 113 -7.75 4.51 -1.54
CA GLY A 113 -7.92 5.13 -2.86
C GLY A 113 -6.94 4.60 -3.89
N LEU A 114 -5.76 4.11 -3.49
CA LEU A 114 -4.81 3.47 -4.40
C LEU A 114 -5.35 2.20 -5.04
N PHE A 115 -6.19 1.46 -4.33
CA PHE A 115 -6.66 0.14 -4.74
C PHE A 115 -8.11 0.16 -5.25
N MET A 116 -8.93 1.08 -4.74
CA MET A 116 -10.38 1.10 -5.01
C MET A 116 -10.86 2.40 -5.67
N GLY A 117 -10.00 3.42 -5.77
CA GLY A 117 -10.35 4.70 -6.36
C GLY A 117 -10.52 4.57 -7.88
N SER A 118 -11.68 4.98 -8.41
CA SER A 118 -11.95 4.92 -9.85
C SER A 118 -10.85 5.59 -10.66
N LYS A 119 -10.37 6.77 -10.23
CA LYS A 119 -9.30 7.50 -10.90
C LYS A 119 -7.99 6.72 -10.93
N THR A 120 -7.56 6.18 -9.79
CA THR A 120 -6.33 5.39 -9.71
C THR A 120 -6.42 4.14 -10.59
N LEU A 121 -7.57 3.47 -10.58
CA LEU A 121 -7.81 2.27 -11.41
C LEU A 121 -7.83 2.58 -12.91
N THR A 122 -8.33 3.74 -13.33
CA THR A 122 -8.40 4.12 -14.75
C THR A 122 -7.13 4.81 -15.27
N GLU A 123 -6.37 5.47 -14.41
CA GLU A 123 -5.25 6.32 -14.83
C GLU A 123 -3.89 5.79 -14.35
N THR A 124 -3.78 5.29 -13.11
CA THR A 124 -2.48 4.92 -12.53
C THR A 124 -2.14 3.45 -12.73
N TRP A 125 -3.08 2.53 -12.49
CA TRP A 125 -2.85 1.09 -12.67
C TRP A 125 -2.53 0.69 -14.11
N PRO A 126 -3.15 1.28 -15.16
CA PRO A 126 -2.75 1.00 -16.54
C PRO A 126 -1.29 1.36 -16.84
N GLU A 127 -0.77 2.46 -16.28
CA GLU A 127 0.65 2.81 -16.42
C GLU A 127 1.57 1.71 -15.87
N ILE A 128 1.22 1.14 -14.70
CA ILE A 128 1.95 0.00 -14.12
C ILE A 128 1.84 -1.22 -15.02
N GLY A 129 0.66 -1.51 -15.57
CA GLY A 129 0.47 -2.61 -16.52
C GLY A 129 1.33 -2.45 -17.78
N TYR A 130 1.40 -1.25 -18.36
CA TYR A 130 2.28 -0.96 -19.49
C TYR A 130 3.77 -1.08 -19.12
N TRP A 131 4.14 -0.60 -17.93
CA TRP A 131 5.50 -0.73 -17.41
C TRP A 131 5.89 -2.20 -17.22
N MET A 132 5.01 -3.03 -16.66
CA MET A 132 5.26 -4.47 -16.53
C MET A 132 5.48 -5.12 -17.90
N LYS A 133 4.63 -4.80 -18.89
CA LYS A 133 4.74 -5.31 -20.25
C LYS A 133 6.05 -4.91 -20.95
N SER A 134 6.64 -3.75 -20.62
CA SER A 134 7.92 -3.34 -21.21
C SER A 134 9.14 -4.03 -20.58
N HIS A 135 8.93 -4.89 -19.58
CA HIS A 135 9.97 -5.66 -18.89
C HIS A 135 9.75 -7.18 -18.99
N GLU A 136 8.84 -7.63 -19.88
CA GLU A 136 8.81 -9.01 -20.39
C GLU A 136 9.95 -9.22 -21.40
#